data_AF-A0A448ZCV1-F1
#
_entry.id   AF-A0A448ZCV1-F1
#
_cell.length_a   1.000
_cell.length_b   1.000
_cell.length_c   1.000
_cell.angle_alpha   90.00
_cell.angle_beta   90.00
_cell.angle_gamma   90.00
#
_symmetry.space_group_name_H-M   'P 1'
#
loop_
_entity.id
_entity.type
_entity.pdbx_description
1 polymer ?
#
loop_
_entity_poly.entity_id
_entity_poly.type
_entity_poly.pdbx_seq_one_letter_code
_entity_poly.pdbx_strand_id
1 'polypeptide(L)'
;MTSPPPTYITNRAGKKVRNPKHIAYMRQKNSKAQKDTENETAQIAEAPDTSEDGKEPHGNEKRDDGYYDKFVDLSRPWETAGDLATNPGARWCEREFSRFREVQRVTVVEDGKLVADYRRKGVGADETHHLFSTTKAVMSMLIGAVMEYSELVELNVTDTLGDIFPDDWAWHKLSGEELEYKKSIRVEELLTMTSGLISMFGGRRGILHMKEVSIADAPGSDLPRALAAPAWDPKLRGKFKYMPSSNILSYVIHRKTGLSPRAFGDEYVFSKLGIDHDKMDWDANANGVETSFSQLQLTTPQMCKIGQLYLQDGHWCPPADGEKTSTILSEDWIRASHTKHVFGDTKAGFDHWYGYLWSLYDREYHGVRSAGDCWSAPGLGGQLIAISKETNRVVAVSRSLPPPDPKTLIHHKKLCIKLLGNTMHYQPQNANTKSKHGYGGLPPPYIRNKDGKMVRNPEYIAAMTEVSDGLNSSDMGGGRLAMAEVDEHKEEE
;
A
#
# COMPACT_ATOMS: atom_id res chain seq x y z
N MET A 1 -4.51 14.70 39.53
CA MET A 1 -5.11 14.51 38.18
C MET A 1 -5.99 13.28 38.24
N THR A 2 -7.27 13.38 37.85
CA THR A 2 -8.22 12.26 37.84
C THR A 2 -7.89 11.30 36.70
N SER A 3 -7.92 9.98 36.95
CA SER A 3 -7.68 8.96 35.93
C SER A 3 -8.65 9.10 34.73
N PRO A 4 -8.20 8.83 33.49
CA PRO A 4 -9.04 8.97 32.31
C PRO A 4 -10.23 8.01 32.36
N PRO A 5 -11.40 8.40 31.82
CA PRO A 5 -12.53 7.49 31.70
C PRO A 5 -12.16 6.27 30.84
N PRO A 6 -12.66 5.06 31.13
CA PRO A 6 -12.40 3.88 30.31
C PRO A 6 -12.92 4.10 28.89
N THR A 7 -12.18 3.62 27.89
CA THR A 7 -12.47 3.82 26.46
C THR A 7 -13.83 3.24 26.04
N TYR A 8 -14.25 2.16 26.71
CA TYR A 8 -15.50 1.47 26.45
C TYR A 8 -16.33 1.31 27.72
N ILE A 9 -17.64 1.34 27.56
CA ILE A 9 -18.65 1.03 28.56
C ILE A 9 -19.64 0.01 27.98
N THR A 10 -20.29 -0.74 28.84
CA THR A 10 -21.40 -1.61 28.42
C THR A 10 -22.67 -0.79 28.40
N ASN A 11 -23.37 -0.73 27.26
CA ASN A 11 -24.66 -0.06 27.19
C ASN A 11 -25.76 -0.88 27.88
N ARG A 12 -26.96 -0.31 27.99
CA ARG A 12 -28.12 -0.98 28.62
C ARG A 12 -28.55 -2.28 27.91
N ALA A 13 -28.12 -2.51 26.68
CA ALA A 13 -28.36 -3.73 25.92
C ALA A 13 -27.21 -4.76 26.05
N GLY A 14 -26.25 -4.55 26.95
CA GLY A 14 -25.12 -5.46 27.15
C GLY A 14 -24.02 -5.36 26.09
N LYS A 15 -24.14 -4.43 25.13
CA LYS A 15 -23.15 -4.24 24.05
C LYS A 15 -22.03 -3.30 24.52
N LYS A 16 -20.78 -3.68 24.27
CA LYS A 16 -19.61 -2.82 24.48
C LYS A 16 -19.68 -1.66 23.48
N VAL A 17 -19.80 -0.43 23.99
CA VAL A 17 -19.87 0.81 23.20
C VAL A 17 -18.85 1.81 23.71
N ARG A 18 -18.41 2.73 22.86
CA ARG A 18 -17.40 3.72 23.22
C ARG A 18 -17.95 4.70 24.27
N ASN A 19 -17.13 5.03 25.26
CA ASN A 19 -17.53 5.91 26.36
C ASN A 19 -17.55 7.38 25.91
N PRO A 20 -18.71 8.06 25.88
CA PRO A 20 -18.78 9.46 25.47
C PRO A 20 -17.93 10.40 26.33
N LYS A 21 -17.72 10.05 27.62
CA LYS A 21 -16.85 10.82 28.51
C LYS A 21 -15.38 10.68 28.15
N HIS A 22 -14.96 9.51 27.66
CA HIS A 22 -13.61 9.32 27.13
C HIS A 22 -13.40 10.14 25.86
N ILE A 23 -14.39 10.17 24.96
CA ILE A 23 -14.36 11.00 23.74
C ILE A 23 -14.22 12.49 24.09
N ALA A 24 -15.02 12.99 25.05
CA ALA A 24 -14.93 14.37 25.50
C ALA A 24 -13.60 14.69 26.20
N TYR A 25 -13.07 13.76 27.00
CA TYR A 25 -11.76 13.87 27.65
C TYR A 25 -10.62 14.02 26.62
N MET A 26 -10.64 13.20 25.55
CA MET A 26 -9.66 13.29 24.46
C MET A 26 -9.77 14.61 23.70
N ARG A 27 -10.98 15.08 23.39
CA ARG A 27 -11.20 16.40 22.75
C ARG A 27 -10.66 17.56 23.58
N GLN A 28 -10.82 17.52 24.91
CA GLN A 28 -10.33 18.56 25.81
C GLN A 28 -8.80 18.56 25.92
N LYS A 29 -8.16 17.38 25.91
CA LYS A 29 -6.69 17.28 25.87
C LYS A 29 -6.12 17.84 24.56
N ASN A 30 -6.79 17.56 23.44
CA ASN A 30 -6.36 18.04 22.13
C ASN A 30 -6.48 19.57 22.01
N SER A 31 -7.56 20.17 22.51
CA SER A 31 -7.71 21.64 22.55
C SER A 31 -6.68 22.34 23.46
N LYS A 32 -6.20 21.66 24.50
CA LYS A 32 -5.14 22.19 25.36
C LYS A 32 -3.76 22.12 24.69
N ALA A 33 -3.44 20.99 24.05
CA ALA A 33 -2.21 20.85 23.28
C ALA A 33 -2.12 21.90 22.17
N GLN A 34 -3.22 22.17 21.46
CA GLN A 34 -3.30 23.16 20.39
C GLN A 34 -3.07 24.61 20.88
N LYS A 35 -3.59 24.97 22.06
CA LYS A 35 -3.36 26.30 22.68
C LYS A 35 -1.96 26.48 23.25
N ASP A 36 -1.34 25.40 23.71
CA ASP A 36 0.04 25.44 24.20
C ASP A 36 1.02 25.66 23.02
N THR A 37 0.71 25.13 21.83
CA THR A 37 1.48 25.38 20.59
C THR A 37 1.29 26.79 20.03
N GLU A 38 0.06 27.34 20.05
CA GLU A 38 -0.23 28.72 19.58
C GLU A 38 0.47 29.80 20.44
N ASN A 39 0.63 29.56 21.74
CA ASN A 39 1.36 30.47 22.64
C ASN A 39 2.88 30.43 22.41
N GLU A 40 3.45 29.31 21.99
CA GLU A 40 4.87 29.21 21.61
C GLU A 40 5.16 29.90 20.27
N THR A 41 4.21 29.88 19.32
CA THR A 41 4.38 30.57 18.03
C THR A 41 4.27 32.09 18.17
N ALA A 42 3.45 32.58 19.11
CA ALA A 42 3.28 34.02 19.37
C ALA A 42 4.51 34.70 20.01
N GLN A 43 5.44 33.94 20.61
CA GLN A 43 6.65 34.49 21.21
C GLN A 43 7.84 34.63 20.24
N ILE A 44 7.72 34.13 19.00
CA ILE A 44 8.79 34.15 17.99
C ILE A 44 8.59 35.29 16.96
N ALA A 45 7.44 35.97 16.97
CA ALA A 45 7.04 36.95 15.96
C ALA A 45 7.52 38.41 16.19
N GLU A 46 8.57 38.63 17.00
CA GLU A 46 9.20 39.95 17.17
C GLU A 46 10.71 39.90 16.89
N ALA A 47 11.10 39.81 15.61
CA ALA A 47 12.42 40.20 15.16
C ALA A 47 12.35 40.78 13.73
N PRO A 48 13.07 41.86 13.40
CA PRO A 48 12.87 42.58 12.15
C PRO A 48 13.54 41.91 10.95
N ASP A 49 12.84 42.03 9.83
CA ASP A 49 13.16 41.64 8.47
C ASP A 49 14.40 42.37 7.92
N THR A 50 15.39 41.60 7.45
CA THR A 50 16.43 42.09 6.53
C THR A 50 16.54 41.12 5.36
N SER A 51 15.77 41.39 4.32
CA SER A 51 15.90 40.81 2.99
C SER A 51 17.22 41.24 2.32
N GLU A 52 17.93 40.30 1.70
CA GLU A 52 18.44 40.44 0.32
C GLU A 52 18.94 39.09 -0.23
N ASP A 53 18.81 38.96 -1.56
CA ASP A 53 19.28 37.92 -2.47
C ASP A 53 18.46 36.63 -2.62
N GLY A 54 17.48 36.76 -3.53
CA GLY A 54 16.72 35.66 -4.11
C GLY A 54 17.50 34.84 -5.14
N LYS A 55 17.25 33.54 -5.10
CA LYS A 55 17.22 32.63 -6.25
C LYS A 55 16.16 31.56 -5.99
N GLU A 56 15.00 31.69 -6.63
CA GLU A 56 14.07 30.59 -6.80
C GLU A 56 14.68 29.52 -7.72
N PRO A 57 14.39 28.23 -7.49
CA PRO A 57 14.32 27.31 -8.60
C PRO A 57 13.05 26.46 -8.50
N HIS A 58 11.97 26.87 -9.16
CA HIS A 58 10.94 25.94 -9.61
C HIS A 58 10.46 26.34 -11.02
N GLY A 59 10.95 25.59 -12.01
CA GLY A 59 10.42 25.64 -13.37
C GLY A 59 8.98 25.11 -13.36
N ASN A 60 8.04 26.01 -13.58
CA ASN A 60 6.62 25.72 -13.74
C ASN A 60 6.40 25.25 -15.19
N GLU A 61 6.57 23.95 -15.45
CA GLU A 61 6.07 23.36 -16.70
C GLU A 61 4.54 23.34 -16.63
N LYS A 62 3.88 24.04 -17.56
CA LYS A 62 2.43 24.00 -17.72
C LYS A 62 1.98 22.56 -17.94
N ARG A 63 1.32 21.97 -16.93
CA ARG A 63 0.70 20.64 -17.02
C ARG A 63 -0.50 20.73 -17.99
N ASP A 64 -0.58 19.77 -18.92
CA ASP A 64 -1.53 19.71 -20.04
C ASP A 64 -3.00 19.79 -19.59
N ASP A 65 -3.87 20.39 -20.42
CA ASP A 65 -5.27 20.75 -20.10
C ASP A 65 -6.16 19.52 -19.76
N GLY A 66 -5.69 18.31 -20.03
CA GLY A 66 -6.36 17.04 -19.69
C GLY A 66 -5.74 16.24 -18.53
N TYR A 67 -4.78 16.81 -17.79
CA TYR A 67 -4.16 16.14 -16.63
C TYR A 67 -5.18 15.95 -15.49
N TYR A 68 -6.00 16.97 -15.21
CA TYR A 68 -6.96 16.95 -14.11
C TYR A 68 -8.22 16.10 -14.38
N ASP A 69 -8.58 15.89 -15.65
CA ASP A 69 -9.71 15.06 -16.07
C ASP A 69 -9.56 13.57 -15.70
N LYS A 70 -8.38 13.15 -15.25
CA LYS A 70 -8.07 11.77 -14.86
C LYS A 70 -8.33 11.48 -13.39
N PHE A 71 -8.49 12.51 -12.56
CA PHE A 71 -8.66 12.36 -11.11
C PHE A 71 -10.13 12.21 -10.75
N VAL A 72 -10.42 11.32 -9.80
CA VAL A 72 -11.74 11.18 -9.20
C VAL A 72 -11.73 11.71 -7.79
N ASP A 73 -12.78 12.43 -7.39
CA ASP A 73 -13.04 12.73 -5.98
C ASP A 73 -13.41 11.44 -5.24
N LEU A 74 -12.44 10.88 -4.52
CA LEU A 74 -12.57 9.64 -3.79
C LEU A 74 -13.52 9.78 -2.61
N SER A 75 -13.82 10.98 -2.12
CA SER A 75 -14.79 11.20 -1.04
C SER A 75 -16.24 10.92 -1.46
N ARG A 76 -16.52 10.88 -2.77
CA ARG A 76 -17.85 10.67 -3.32
C ARG A 76 -18.16 9.19 -3.59
N PRO A 77 -19.45 8.79 -3.60
CA PRO A 77 -19.85 7.49 -4.12
C PRO A 77 -19.34 7.27 -5.56
N TRP A 78 -19.11 6.01 -5.94
CA TRP A 78 -18.68 5.68 -7.30
C TRP A 78 -19.74 6.04 -8.34
N GLU A 79 -19.33 6.77 -9.37
CA GLU A 79 -20.12 6.93 -10.59
C GLU A 79 -20.05 5.67 -11.45
N THR A 80 -21.16 5.31 -12.08
CA THR A 80 -21.26 4.10 -12.91
C THR A 80 -21.01 4.43 -14.38
N ALA A 81 -20.23 3.60 -15.08
CA ALA A 81 -20.00 3.72 -16.52
C ALA A 81 -21.20 3.20 -17.32
N GLY A 82 -22.32 3.93 -17.26
CA GLY A 82 -23.59 3.51 -17.85
C GLY A 82 -24.25 2.35 -17.11
N ASP A 83 -25.11 1.61 -17.81
CA ASP A 83 -25.85 0.50 -17.24
C ASP A 83 -25.00 -0.79 -17.19
N LEU A 84 -24.65 -1.21 -15.97
CA LEU A 84 -23.87 -2.43 -15.74
C LEU A 84 -24.57 -3.71 -16.24
N ALA A 85 -25.91 -3.74 -16.31
CA ALA A 85 -26.63 -4.91 -16.82
C ALA A 85 -26.37 -5.12 -18.31
N THR A 86 -26.19 -4.02 -19.06
CA THR A 86 -25.88 -4.05 -20.49
C THR A 86 -24.38 -4.02 -20.79
N ASN A 87 -23.53 -3.75 -19.81
CA ASN A 87 -22.07 -3.76 -19.95
C ASN A 87 -21.51 -5.20 -20.18
N PRO A 88 -20.81 -5.48 -21.31
CA PRO A 88 -20.29 -6.81 -21.61
C PRO A 88 -19.28 -7.34 -20.59
N GLY A 89 -18.41 -6.45 -20.07
CA GLY A 89 -17.43 -6.80 -19.06
C GLY A 89 -18.05 -7.09 -17.71
N ALA A 90 -19.08 -6.34 -17.29
CA ALA A 90 -19.86 -6.64 -16.08
C ALA A 90 -20.56 -8.00 -16.17
N ARG A 91 -21.23 -8.31 -17.29
CA ARG A 91 -21.87 -9.61 -17.50
C ARG A 91 -20.87 -10.76 -17.51
N TRP A 92 -19.69 -10.55 -18.09
CA TRP A 92 -18.61 -11.53 -18.03
C TRP A 92 -18.15 -11.76 -16.60
N CYS A 93 -17.95 -10.68 -15.83
CA CYS A 93 -17.57 -10.75 -14.42
C CYS A 93 -18.59 -11.58 -13.63
N GLU A 94 -19.88 -11.27 -13.77
CA GLU A 94 -20.95 -12.02 -13.12
C GLU A 94 -20.95 -13.51 -13.53
N ARG A 95 -20.86 -13.82 -14.82
CA ARG A 95 -20.86 -15.20 -15.31
C ARG A 95 -19.69 -16.02 -14.77
N GLU A 96 -18.49 -15.45 -14.72
CA GLU A 96 -17.31 -16.19 -14.26
C GLU A 96 -17.28 -16.30 -12.73
N PHE A 97 -17.52 -15.21 -12.00
CA PHE A 97 -17.37 -15.19 -10.55
C PHE A 97 -18.56 -15.80 -9.80
N SER A 98 -19.75 -15.85 -10.39
CA SER A 98 -20.92 -16.52 -9.78
C SER A 98 -20.70 -18.01 -9.54
N ARG A 99 -19.82 -18.65 -10.33
CA ARG A 99 -19.45 -20.07 -10.26
C ARG A 99 -18.69 -20.43 -8.97
N PHE A 100 -18.10 -19.45 -8.30
CA PHE A 100 -17.31 -19.62 -7.08
C PHE A 100 -18.16 -19.24 -5.87
N ARG A 101 -18.75 -20.23 -5.17
CA ARG A 101 -19.76 -20.01 -4.09
C ARG A 101 -19.26 -19.12 -2.95
N GLU A 102 -17.96 -18.96 -2.85
CA GLU A 102 -17.22 -18.28 -1.80
C GLU A 102 -16.93 -16.84 -2.20
N VAL A 103 -17.00 -16.48 -3.48
CA VAL A 103 -16.90 -15.08 -3.95
C VAL A 103 -18.18 -14.34 -3.59
N GLN A 104 -18.06 -13.36 -2.69
CA GLN A 104 -19.17 -12.57 -2.17
C GLN A 104 -19.42 -11.35 -3.04
N ARG A 105 -18.36 -10.65 -3.47
CA ARG A 105 -18.46 -9.48 -4.33
C ARG A 105 -17.18 -9.26 -5.13
N VAL A 106 -17.32 -8.75 -6.35
CA VAL A 106 -16.23 -8.33 -7.24
C VAL A 106 -16.57 -6.98 -7.81
N THR A 107 -15.73 -5.99 -7.51
CA THR A 107 -15.91 -4.61 -7.96
C THR A 107 -14.75 -4.25 -8.88
N VAL A 108 -15.07 -3.64 -10.03
CA VAL A 108 -14.09 -3.20 -11.04
C VAL A 108 -14.34 -1.73 -11.33
N VAL A 109 -13.29 -0.93 -11.17
CA VAL A 109 -13.24 0.49 -11.53
C VAL A 109 -12.27 0.63 -12.70
N GLU A 110 -12.68 1.33 -13.75
CA GLU A 110 -11.87 1.69 -14.92
C GLU A 110 -12.07 3.17 -15.19
N ASP A 111 -10.99 3.91 -15.42
CA ASP A 111 -11.04 5.35 -15.71
C ASP A 111 -11.88 6.11 -14.68
N GLY A 112 -11.72 5.73 -13.40
CA GLY A 112 -12.40 6.36 -12.30
C GLY A 112 -13.89 6.00 -12.14
N LYS A 113 -14.44 5.15 -13.00
CA LYS A 113 -15.86 4.77 -13.00
C LYS A 113 -16.07 3.29 -12.70
N LEU A 114 -17.16 2.99 -12.01
CA LEU A 114 -17.60 1.61 -11.76
C LEU A 114 -18.05 0.97 -13.08
N VAL A 115 -17.31 -0.04 -13.54
CA VAL A 115 -17.59 -0.79 -14.78
C VAL A 115 -18.09 -2.21 -14.55
N ALA A 116 -17.93 -2.74 -13.33
CA ALA A 116 -18.57 -3.98 -12.89
C ALA A 116 -18.72 -4.03 -11.37
N ASP A 117 -19.83 -4.58 -10.87
CA ASP A 117 -20.04 -4.82 -9.44
C ASP A 117 -20.87 -6.10 -9.24
N TYR A 118 -20.23 -7.25 -9.47
CA TYR A 118 -20.88 -8.53 -9.20
C TYR A 118 -21.05 -8.68 -7.68
N ARG A 119 -22.28 -8.96 -7.24
CA ARG A 119 -22.61 -9.21 -5.84
C ARG A 119 -23.41 -10.50 -5.72
N ARG A 120 -22.94 -11.43 -4.88
CA ARG A 120 -23.64 -12.68 -4.61
C ARG A 120 -25.01 -12.39 -3.97
N LYS A 121 -26.01 -13.19 -4.36
CA LYS A 121 -27.34 -13.13 -3.73
C LYS A 121 -27.23 -13.31 -2.21
N GLY A 122 -27.76 -12.35 -1.47
CA GLY A 122 -27.74 -12.33 0.00
C GLY A 122 -26.66 -11.43 0.61
N VAL A 123 -25.67 -10.98 -0.18
CA VAL A 123 -24.66 -10.02 0.28
C VAL A 123 -25.23 -8.60 0.22
N GLY A 124 -25.09 -7.85 1.31
CA GLY A 124 -25.54 -6.47 1.42
C GLY A 124 -24.72 -5.48 0.56
N ALA A 125 -25.28 -4.31 0.24
CA ALA A 125 -24.53 -3.24 -0.44
C ALA A 125 -23.40 -2.68 0.44
N ASP A 126 -23.67 -2.60 1.74
CA ASP A 126 -22.77 -2.04 2.75
C ASP A 126 -22.10 -3.15 3.58
N GLU A 127 -22.13 -4.40 3.12
CA GLU A 127 -21.53 -5.51 3.84
C GLU A 127 -20.01 -5.42 3.78
N THR A 128 -19.39 -5.39 4.95
CA THR A 128 -17.93 -5.38 5.10
C THR A 128 -17.39 -6.81 5.10
N HIS A 129 -16.21 -6.99 4.55
CA HIS A 129 -15.52 -8.26 4.50
C HIS A 129 -14.13 -8.11 5.08
N HIS A 130 -13.69 -9.12 5.84
CA HIS A 130 -12.36 -9.15 6.41
C HIS A 130 -11.28 -9.27 5.33
N LEU A 131 -10.37 -8.30 5.27
CA LEU A 131 -9.33 -8.16 4.24
C LEU A 131 -8.18 -9.17 4.40
N PHE A 132 -7.98 -9.71 5.60
CA PHE A 132 -6.77 -10.48 5.94
C PHE A 132 -5.52 -9.67 5.56
N SER A 133 -4.52 -10.31 4.94
CA SER A 133 -3.30 -9.64 4.53
C SER A 133 -3.46 -8.48 3.56
N THR A 134 -4.62 -8.31 2.89
CA THR A 134 -4.91 -7.09 2.12
C THR A 134 -4.86 -5.83 3.00
N THR A 135 -5.06 -5.97 4.32
CA THR A 135 -4.88 -4.89 5.31
C THR A 135 -3.49 -4.25 5.23
N LYS A 136 -2.46 -4.99 4.82
CA LYS A 136 -1.09 -4.47 4.74
C LYS A 136 -0.94 -3.36 3.69
N ALA A 137 -1.75 -3.37 2.62
CA ALA A 137 -1.79 -2.26 1.66
C ALA A 137 -2.39 -0.99 2.28
N VAL A 138 -3.39 -1.13 3.16
CA VAL A 138 -3.90 0.00 3.94
C VAL A 138 -2.83 0.50 4.91
N MET A 139 -2.10 -0.40 5.55
CA MET A 139 -0.98 0.00 6.41
C MET A 139 0.13 0.73 5.64
N SER A 140 0.46 0.30 4.42
CA SER A 140 1.39 1.02 3.52
C SER A 140 0.90 2.43 3.22
N MET A 141 -0.38 2.58 2.86
CA MET A 141 -1.01 3.88 2.67
C MET A 141 -0.92 4.75 3.94
N LEU A 142 -1.20 4.20 5.11
CA LEU A 142 -1.13 5.00 6.35
C LEU A 142 0.30 5.43 6.70
N ILE A 143 1.32 4.57 6.51
CA ILE A 143 2.71 4.97 6.73
C ILE A 143 3.13 6.06 5.74
N GLY A 144 2.76 5.92 4.46
CA GLY A 144 3.02 6.97 3.46
C GLY A 144 2.35 8.29 3.80
N ALA A 145 1.11 8.25 4.30
CA ALA A 145 0.40 9.43 4.74
C ALA A 145 1.06 10.07 5.97
N VAL A 146 1.55 9.29 6.94
CA VAL A 146 2.34 9.81 8.07
C VAL A 146 3.56 10.57 7.57
N MET A 147 4.25 10.06 6.54
CA MET A 147 5.42 10.72 5.96
C MET A 147 5.05 11.96 5.13
N GLU A 148 3.90 11.95 4.45
CA GLU A 148 3.41 13.12 3.71
C GLU A 148 3.09 14.29 4.64
N TYR A 149 2.45 14.01 5.78
CA TYR A 149 2.18 15.00 6.83
C TYR A 149 3.41 15.26 7.72
N SER A 150 4.58 15.40 7.11
CA SER A 150 5.88 15.65 7.77
C SER A 150 5.91 16.90 8.64
N GLU A 151 5.05 17.88 8.35
CA GLU A 151 4.85 19.07 9.19
C GLU A 151 4.29 18.74 10.58
N LEU A 152 3.65 17.57 10.73
CA LEU A 152 3.13 17.07 12.01
C LEU A 152 4.12 16.13 12.71
N VAL A 153 4.89 15.35 11.93
CA VAL A 153 5.73 14.26 12.45
C VAL A 153 6.90 13.93 11.52
N GLU A 154 8.12 13.82 12.07
CA GLU A 154 9.27 13.36 11.29
C GLU A 154 9.34 11.82 11.28
N LEU A 155 9.23 11.20 10.11
CA LEU A 155 9.43 9.77 9.89
C LEU A 155 10.11 9.54 8.55
N ASN A 156 11.22 8.79 8.55
CA ASN A 156 11.84 8.30 7.32
C ASN A 156 11.74 6.76 7.24
N VAL A 157 11.73 6.21 6.04
CA VAL A 157 11.84 4.76 5.84
C VAL A 157 13.20 4.21 6.31
N THR A 158 14.23 5.08 6.38
CA THR A 158 15.55 4.72 6.88
C THR A 158 15.65 4.74 8.41
N ASP A 159 14.68 5.33 9.12
CA ASP A 159 14.66 5.36 10.59
C ASP A 159 14.68 3.92 11.13
N THR A 160 15.49 3.70 12.16
CA THR A 160 15.52 2.41 12.84
C THR A 160 14.43 2.34 13.92
N LEU A 161 14.04 1.12 14.31
CA LEU A 161 13.12 0.94 15.44
C LEU A 161 13.70 1.52 16.73
N GLY A 162 15.02 1.50 16.91
CA GLY A 162 15.71 2.13 18.04
C GLY A 162 15.50 3.65 18.07
N ASP A 163 15.57 4.30 16.90
CA ASP A 163 15.35 5.75 16.78
C ASP A 163 13.89 6.12 17.05
N ILE A 164 12.95 5.31 16.58
CA ILE A 164 11.51 5.53 16.75
C ILE A 164 11.08 5.29 18.20
N PHE A 165 11.65 4.27 18.84
CA PHE A 165 11.34 3.87 20.22
C PHE A 165 12.59 4.03 21.11
N PRO A 166 13.00 5.26 21.46
CA PRO A 166 14.24 5.49 22.22
C PRO A 166 14.13 5.05 23.68
N ASP A 167 12.91 4.92 24.20
CA ASP A 167 12.69 4.65 25.62
C ASP A 167 12.92 3.17 25.99
N ASP A 168 13.69 2.91 27.05
CA ASP A 168 14.01 1.55 27.51
C ASP A 168 12.79 0.69 27.87
N TRP A 169 11.68 1.31 28.28
CA TRP A 169 10.44 0.60 28.59
C TRP A 169 9.90 -0.18 27.38
N ALA A 170 10.13 0.30 26.16
CA ALA A 170 9.71 -0.37 24.93
C ALA A 170 10.45 -1.71 24.75
N TRP A 171 11.66 -1.81 25.28
CA TRP A 171 12.59 -2.89 25.01
C TRP A 171 12.77 -3.88 26.16
N HIS A 172 12.12 -3.67 27.31
CA HIS A 172 12.34 -4.44 28.55
C HIS A 172 12.11 -5.97 28.45
N LYS A 173 11.54 -6.47 27.34
CA LYS A 173 11.34 -7.90 27.07
C LYS A 173 12.46 -8.53 26.22
N LEU A 174 13.42 -7.71 25.79
CA LEU A 174 14.51 -8.07 24.89
C LEU A 174 15.84 -7.80 25.60
N SER A 175 16.87 -8.58 25.27
CA SER A 175 18.21 -8.42 25.84
C SER A 175 19.28 -8.98 24.91
N GLY A 176 20.52 -8.55 25.09
CA GLY A 176 21.67 -9.09 24.35
C GLY A 176 21.59 -8.81 22.86
N GLU A 177 22.05 -9.76 22.03
CA GLU A 177 22.14 -9.60 20.58
C GLU A 177 20.77 -9.35 19.92
N GLU A 178 19.70 -9.98 20.42
CA GLU A 178 18.35 -9.79 19.87
C GLU A 178 17.88 -8.34 20.01
N LEU A 179 18.18 -7.70 21.14
CA LEU A 179 17.81 -6.31 21.42
C LEU A 179 18.46 -5.38 20.39
N GLU A 180 19.78 -5.48 20.25
CA GLU A 180 20.55 -4.63 19.32
C GLU A 180 20.14 -4.90 17.87
N TYR A 181 19.93 -6.17 17.50
CA TYR A 181 19.43 -6.52 16.18
C TYR A 181 18.08 -5.85 15.90
N LYS A 182 17.09 -6.02 16.78
CA LYS A 182 15.74 -5.47 16.57
C LYS A 182 15.70 -3.95 16.61
N LYS A 183 16.51 -3.30 17.44
CA LYS A 183 16.69 -1.83 17.41
C LYS A 183 17.20 -1.36 16.05
N SER A 184 18.12 -2.09 15.42
CA SER A 184 18.73 -1.70 14.15
C SER A 184 17.84 -1.88 12.90
N ILE A 185 16.66 -2.50 13.03
CA ILE A 185 15.75 -2.74 11.90
C ILE A 185 15.18 -1.42 11.43
N ARG A 186 15.26 -1.14 10.12
CA ARG A 186 14.65 0.03 9.49
C ARG A 186 13.19 -0.19 9.15
N VAL A 187 12.42 0.90 9.09
CA VAL A 187 11.02 0.86 8.65
C VAL A 187 10.90 0.26 7.24
N GLU A 188 11.82 0.61 6.33
CA GLU A 188 11.90 0.03 4.99
C GLU A 188 12.00 -1.50 5.00
N GLU A 189 12.74 -2.08 5.94
CA GLU A 189 12.93 -3.53 6.03
C GLU A 189 11.66 -4.24 6.51
N LEU A 190 10.78 -3.54 7.23
CA LEU A 190 9.45 -4.02 7.58
C LEU A 190 8.49 -3.92 6.39
N LEU A 191 8.54 -2.80 5.66
CA LEU A 191 7.70 -2.55 4.47
C LEU A 191 8.00 -3.53 3.34
N THR A 192 9.27 -3.89 3.15
CA THR A 192 9.75 -4.80 2.09
C THR A 192 9.81 -6.26 2.53
N MET A 193 9.49 -6.57 3.79
CA MET A 193 9.57 -7.92 4.37
C MET A 193 11.00 -8.51 4.33
N THR A 194 12.02 -7.68 4.58
CA THR A 194 13.44 -8.04 4.54
C THR A 194 14.18 -7.90 5.87
N SER A 195 13.48 -7.57 6.96
CA SER A 195 14.04 -7.37 8.30
C SER A 195 14.69 -8.59 8.96
N GLY A 196 14.58 -9.79 8.37
CA GLY A 196 15.03 -11.05 8.99
C GLY A 196 14.16 -11.51 10.18
N LEU A 197 13.05 -10.82 10.45
CA LEU A 197 12.06 -11.25 11.44
C LEU A 197 11.23 -12.43 10.92
N ILE A 198 10.84 -13.30 11.84
CA ILE A 198 10.10 -14.54 11.57
C ILE A 198 8.85 -14.57 12.44
N SER A 199 7.68 -14.67 11.82
CA SER A 199 6.41 -14.75 12.53
C SER A 199 6.31 -16.02 13.39
N MET A 200 5.77 -15.88 14.61
CA MET A 200 5.53 -17.00 15.54
C MET A 200 4.55 -18.04 15.03
N PHE A 201 3.62 -17.70 14.13
CA PHE A 201 2.48 -18.59 13.81
C PHE A 201 2.76 -19.62 12.72
N GLY A 202 4.01 -19.81 12.27
CA GLY A 202 4.33 -20.85 11.27
C GLY A 202 3.50 -20.76 9.98
N GLY A 203 2.99 -19.57 9.65
CA GLY A 203 2.13 -19.32 8.49
C GLY A 203 0.63 -19.56 8.72
N ARG A 204 -0.09 -19.89 7.64
CA ARG A 204 -1.56 -20.03 7.61
C ARG A 204 -2.10 -21.03 8.63
N ARG A 205 -1.36 -22.12 8.88
CA ARG A 205 -1.79 -23.16 9.83
C ARG A 205 -1.83 -22.64 11.26
N GLY A 206 -0.80 -21.95 11.77
CA GLY A 206 -0.86 -21.47 13.16
C GLY A 206 -1.92 -20.39 13.36
N ILE A 207 -2.12 -19.49 12.38
CA ILE A 207 -3.16 -18.45 12.48
C ILE A 207 -4.56 -19.05 12.57
N LEU A 208 -4.88 -20.06 11.75
CA LEU A 208 -6.19 -20.70 11.74
C LEU A 208 -6.45 -21.61 12.96
N HIS A 209 -5.42 -21.96 13.74
CA HIS A 209 -5.55 -22.83 14.92
C HIS A 209 -5.42 -22.08 16.25
N MET A 210 -5.36 -20.74 16.23
CA MET A 210 -5.42 -19.93 17.45
C MET A 210 -6.82 -20.00 18.05
N LYS A 211 -7.00 -20.78 19.12
CA LYS A 211 -8.29 -20.92 19.84
C LYS A 211 -8.39 -20.10 21.12
N GLU A 212 -7.26 -19.72 21.71
CA GLU A 212 -7.20 -19.18 23.08
C GLU A 212 -6.67 -17.73 23.14
N VAL A 213 -6.21 -17.17 22.02
CA VAL A 213 -5.65 -15.81 21.95
C VAL A 213 -6.35 -15.05 20.82
N SER A 214 -6.77 -13.82 21.11
CA SER A 214 -7.27 -12.89 20.09
C SER A 214 -6.24 -12.75 18.98
N ILE A 215 -6.67 -12.82 17.71
CA ILE A 215 -5.76 -12.65 16.57
C ILE A 215 -5.04 -11.28 16.67
N ALA A 216 -5.71 -10.26 17.22
CA ALA A 216 -5.11 -8.93 17.39
C ALA A 216 -4.01 -8.87 18.45
N ASP A 217 -4.15 -9.64 19.53
CA ASP A 217 -3.17 -9.71 20.62
C ASP A 217 -2.01 -10.65 20.33
N ALA A 218 -2.21 -11.62 19.44
CA ALA A 218 -1.26 -12.69 19.20
C ALA A 218 0.15 -12.18 18.77
N PRO A 219 0.28 -11.13 17.94
CA PRO A 219 1.56 -10.52 17.59
C PRO A 219 2.04 -9.47 18.60
N GLY A 220 1.43 -9.40 19.79
CA GLY A 220 1.73 -8.46 20.86
C GLY A 220 0.53 -7.62 21.28
N SER A 221 0.15 -7.73 22.55
CA SER A 221 -0.95 -6.98 23.16
C SER A 221 -0.57 -5.54 23.56
N ASP A 222 0.72 -5.23 23.66
CA ASP A 222 1.31 -3.91 23.89
C ASP A 222 2.64 -3.76 23.11
N LEU A 223 3.25 -2.57 23.11
CA LEU A 223 4.49 -2.31 22.35
C LEU A 223 5.63 -3.29 22.70
N PRO A 224 6.00 -3.50 23.97
CA PRO A 224 7.12 -4.39 24.29
C PRO A 224 6.88 -5.83 23.87
N ARG A 225 5.63 -6.32 23.95
CA ARG A 225 5.29 -7.64 23.42
C ARG A 225 5.31 -7.66 21.89
N ALA A 226 4.91 -6.58 21.22
CA ALA A 226 4.95 -6.52 19.76
C ALA A 226 6.37 -6.51 19.20
N LEU A 227 7.31 -5.83 19.86
CA LEU A 227 8.74 -5.87 19.52
C LEU A 227 9.36 -7.25 19.84
N ALA A 228 8.99 -7.86 20.97
CA ALA A 228 9.51 -9.16 21.37
C ALA A 228 8.91 -10.34 20.58
N ALA A 229 7.67 -10.22 20.09
CA ALA A 229 6.90 -11.33 19.52
C ALA A 229 7.59 -12.05 18.35
N PRO A 230 8.06 -11.38 17.28
CA PRO A 230 8.69 -12.09 16.17
C PRO A 230 10.03 -12.72 16.59
N ALA A 231 10.29 -13.96 16.18
CA ALA A 231 11.65 -14.49 16.19
C ALA A 231 12.52 -13.75 15.16
N TRP A 232 13.83 -13.98 15.15
CA TRP A 232 14.77 -13.30 14.26
C TRP A 232 15.88 -14.23 13.79
N ASP A 233 16.38 -13.99 12.58
CA ASP A 233 17.56 -14.63 12.02
C ASP A 233 18.34 -13.61 11.16
N PRO A 234 19.53 -13.15 11.61
CA PRO A 234 20.35 -12.21 10.86
C PRO A 234 20.70 -12.68 9.45
N LYS A 235 20.76 -13.99 9.21
CA LYS A 235 21.08 -14.56 7.88
C LYS A 235 19.95 -14.37 6.87
N LEU A 236 18.76 -13.99 7.35
CA LEU A 236 17.59 -13.65 6.53
C LEU A 236 17.43 -12.16 6.29
N ARG A 237 18.22 -11.30 6.95
CA ARG A 237 18.17 -9.85 6.71
C ARG A 237 18.53 -9.54 5.25
N GLY A 238 17.80 -8.62 4.63
CA GLY A 238 17.90 -8.30 3.20
C GLY A 238 17.25 -9.33 2.25
N LYS A 239 16.79 -10.48 2.75
CA LYS A 239 16.07 -11.50 1.96
C LYS A 239 14.59 -11.40 2.21
N PHE A 240 13.79 -11.65 1.17
CA PHE A 240 12.34 -11.68 1.32
C PHE A 240 11.90 -12.81 2.27
N LYS A 241 11.30 -12.43 3.40
CA LYS A 241 10.68 -13.33 4.35
C LYS A 241 9.32 -12.77 4.75
N TYR A 242 8.27 -13.26 4.10
CA TYR A 242 6.92 -12.80 4.37
C TYR A 242 6.53 -12.99 5.85
N MET A 243 6.19 -11.88 6.52
CA MET A 243 5.64 -11.87 7.87
C MET A 243 4.10 -11.85 7.82
N PRO A 244 3.43 -12.98 8.06
CA PRO A 244 1.97 -13.01 8.06
C PRO A 244 1.37 -12.18 9.20
N SER A 245 2.10 -12.00 10.31
CA SER A 245 1.62 -11.34 11.52
C SER A 245 2.70 -10.47 12.18
N SER A 246 2.43 -9.18 12.33
CA SER A 246 3.23 -8.23 13.12
C SER A 246 2.39 -6.97 13.36
N ASN A 247 2.52 -6.38 14.55
CA ASN A 247 1.89 -5.10 14.92
C ASN A 247 2.90 -3.94 14.96
N ILE A 248 4.17 -4.15 14.58
CA ILE A 248 5.24 -3.15 14.74
C ILE A 248 4.92 -1.86 13.98
N LEU A 249 4.46 -1.94 12.71
CA LEU A 249 4.11 -0.75 11.93
C LEU A 249 2.93 0.04 12.51
N SER A 250 1.95 -0.64 13.13
CA SER A 250 0.89 0.05 13.86
C SER A 250 1.45 0.89 15.02
N TYR A 251 2.45 0.36 15.72
CA TYR A 251 3.11 1.08 16.80
C TYR A 251 4.04 2.19 16.30
N VAL A 252 4.59 2.09 15.09
CA VAL A 252 5.31 3.20 14.45
C VAL A 252 4.37 4.39 14.25
N ILE A 253 3.17 4.16 13.67
CA ILE A 253 2.14 5.19 13.53
C ILE A 253 1.77 5.76 14.90
N HIS A 254 1.47 4.89 15.87
CA HIS A 254 1.07 5.31 17.21
C HIS A 254 2.14 6.14 17.92
N ARG A 255 3.42 5.78 17.76
CA ARG A 255 4.51 6.51 18.40
C ARG A 255 4.75 7.87 17.75
N LYS A 256 4.75 7.94 16.42
CA LYS A 256 5.03 9.19 15.71
C LYS A 256 3.87 10.17 15.84
N THR A 257 2.64 9.70 15.74
CA THR A 257 1.44 10.58 15.68
C THR A 257 0.73 10.76 17.02
N GLY A 258 0.95 9.86 17.99
CA GLY A 258 0.14 9.78 19.21
C GLY A 258 -1.28 9.22 18.98
N LEU A 259 -1.63 8.83 17.75
CA LEU A 259 -2.93 8.30 17.36
C LEU A 259 -2.83 6.82 17.01
N SER A 260 -3.87 6.03 17.30
CA SER A 260 -3.94 4.66 16.77
C SER A 260 -4.05 4.69 15.24
N PRO A 261 -3.67 3.62 14.51
CA PRO A 261 -3.81 3.58 13.06
C PRO A 261 -5.21 3.92 12.57
N ARG A 262 -6.23 3.49 13.31
CA ARG A 262 -7.62 3.85 13.01
C ARG A 262 -7.89 5.34 13.17
N ALA A 263 -7.49 5.92 14.30
CA ALA A 263 -7.74 7.32 14.59
C ALA A 263 -7.00 8.24 13.60
N PHE A 264 -5.73 7.94 13.31
CA PHE A 264 -4.96 8.64 12.28
C PHE A 264 -5.62 8.51 10.90
N GLY A 265 -6.02 7.30 10.53
CA GLY A 265 -6.69 7.06 9.27
C GLY A 265 -8.02 7.84 9.15
N ASP A 266 -8.88 7.81 10.17
CA ASP A 266 -10.16 8.53 10.14
C ASP A 266 -9.97 10.05 9.94
N GLU A 267 -8.96 10.61 10.60
CA GLU A 267 -8.68 12.05 10.59
C GLU A 267 -8.03 12.52 9.28
N TYR A 268 -7.05 11.77 8.77
CA TYR A 268 -6.20 12.25 7.67
C TYR A 268 -6.43 11.54 6.34
N VAL A 269 -7.06 10.36 6.32
CA VAL A 269 -7.08 9.46 5.15
C VAL A 269 -8.49 8.98 4.77
N PHE A 270 -9.15 8.20 5.63
CA PHE A 270 -10.39 7.47 5.31
C PHE A 270 -11.56 8.40 4.98
N SER A 271 -11.70 9.51 5.68
CA SER A 271 -12.73 10.52 5.39
C SER A 271 -12.59 11.09 3.97
N LYS A 272 -11.36 11.34 3.51
CA LYS A 272 -11.04 11.78 2.13
C LYS A 272 -11.30 10.70 1.08
N LEU A 273 -11.36 9.43 1.49
CA LEU A 273 -11.74 8.31 0.63
C LEU A 273 -13.24 7.96 0.72
N GLY A 274 -14.04 8.75 1.45
CA GLY A 274 -15.47 8.51 1.65
C GLY A 274 -15.73 7.27 2.51
N ILE A 275 -14.78 6.90 3.38
CA ILE A 275 -14.86 5.76 4.29
C ILE A 275 -15.14 6.31 5.69
N ASP A 276 -16.42 6.35 6.04
CA ASP A 276 -16.87 6.84 7.36
C ASP A 276 -16.51 5.88 8.49
N HIS A 277 -16.37 6.42 9.71
CA HIS A 277 -15.96 5.66 10.89
C HIS A 277 -16.88 4.46 11.20
N ASP A 278 -18.18 4.58 10.94
CA ASP A 278 -19.15 3.51 11.21
C ASP A 278 -19.32 2.53 10.03
N LYS A 279 -18.67 2.79 8.89
CA LYS A 279 -18.73 1.98 7.66
C LYS A 279 -17.52 1.05 7.48
N MET A 280 -16.72 0.87 8.53
CA MET A 280 -15.64 -0.13 8.57
C MET A 280 -15.35 -0.60 9.98
N ASP A 281 -14.82 -1.82 10.09
CA ASP A 281 -14.38 -2.42 11.36
C ASP A 281 -12.90 -2.78 11.31
N TRP A 282 -12.20 -2.67 12.43
CA TRP A 282 -10.78 -3.01 12.50
C TRP A 282 -10.41 -3.42 13.92
N ASP A 283 -10.07 -4.69 14.10
CA ASP A 283 -9.73 -5.17 15.43
C ASP A 283 -8.46 -4.51 15.96
N ALA A 284 -8.55 -4.09 17.22
CA ALA A 284 -7.44 -3.60 18.01
C ALA A 284 -7.00 -4.64 19.05
N ASN A 285 -5.71 -4.61 19.37
CA ASN A 285 -5.18 -5.36 20.51
C ASN A 285 -5.69 -4.79 21.84
N ALA A 286 -5.31 -5.42 22.95
CA ALA A 286 -5.72 -5.03 24.29
C ALA A 286 -5.31 -3.59 24.67
N ASN A 287 -4.27 -3.04 24.05
CA ASN A 287 -3.83 -1.66 24.22
C ASN A 287 -4.56 -0.66 23.29
N GLY A 288 -5.56 -1.11 22.54
CA GLY A 288 -6.36 -0.25 21.66
C GLY A 288 -5.63 0.17 20.37
N VAL A 289 -4.63 -0.59 19.92
CA VAL A 289 -3.90 -0.35 18.67
C VAL A 289 -4.35 -1.37 17.62
N GLU A 290 -4.86 -0.88 16.49
CA GLU A 290 -5.32 -1.72 15.38
C GLU A 290 -4.18 -2.49 14.71
N THR A 291 -4.47 -3.69 14.21
CA THR A 291 -3.42 -4.59 13.71
C THR A 291 -2.91 -4.20 12.32
N SER A 292 -1.57 -4.16 12.11
CA SER A 292 -0.97 -3.81 10.82
C SER A 292 -1.03 -4.91 9.75
N PHE A 293 -1.44 -6.12 10.13
CA PHE A 293 -1.30 -7.30 9.26
C PHE A 293 -2.62 -7.90 8.77
N SER A 294 -3.75 -7.63 9.43
CA SER A 294 -5.05 -8.29 9.22
C SER A 294 -6.20 -7.50 9.88
N GLN A 295 -7.38 -8.09 10.02
CA GLN A 295 -8.53 -7.64 10.81
C GLN A 295 -9.28 -6.39 10.35
N LEU A 296 -8.74 -5.64 9.39
CA LEU A 296 -9.53 -4.59 8.74
C LEU A 296 -10.65 -5.23 7.92
N GLN A 297 -11.85 -4.65 8.03
CA GLN A 297 -13.02 -5.00 7.26
C GLN A 297 -13.52 -3.79 6.49
N LEU A 298 -13.62 -3.94 5.16
CA LEU A 298 -14.17 -2.92 4.27
C LEU A 298 -15.19 -3.56 3.34
N THR A 299 -16.08 -2.75 2.80
CA THR A 299 -16.85 -3.13 1.62
C THR A 299 -15.92 -3.23 0.40
N THR A 300 -16.27 -4.08 -0.58
CA THR A 300 -15.48 -4.24 -1.81
C THR A 300 -15.31 -2.93 -2.60
N PRO A 301 -16.31 -2.02 -2.69
CA PRO A 301 -16.11 -0.72 -3.32
C PRO A 301 -15.16 0.22 -2.56
N GLN A 302 -15.13 0.17 -1.23
CA GLN A 302 -14.14 0.93 -0.43
C GLN A 302 -12.73 0.39 -0.68
N MET A 303 -12.57 -0.93 -0.87
CA MET A 303 -11.29 -1.52 -1.29
C MET A 303 -10.80 -0.94 -2.63
N CYS A 304 -11.70 -0.66 -3.58
CA CYS A 304 -11.34 0.02 -4.82
C CYS A 304 -10.85 1.46 -4.62
N LYS A 305 -11.32 2.19 -3.60
CA LYS A 305 -10.86 3.56 -3.31
C LYS A 305 -9.39 3.59 -2.93
N ILE A 306 -8.93 2.59 -2.17
CA ILE A 306 -7.50 2.41 -1.84
C ILE A 306 -6.69 2.19 -3.13
N GLY A 307 -7.12 1.28 -4.00
CA GLY A 307 -6.42 1.05 -5.27
C GLY A 307 -6.42 2.29 -6.19
N GLN A 308 -7.54 3.01 -6.24
CA GLN A 308 -7.67 4.20 -7.07
C GLN A 308 -6.77 5.34 -6.58
N LEU A 309 -6.61 5.51 -5.26
CA LEU A 309 -5.65 6.46 -4.68
C LEU A 309 -4.24 6.24 -5.24
N TYR A 310 -3.80 4.98 -5.30
CA TYR A 310 -2.50 4.63 -5.88
C TYR A 310 -2.42 4.79 -7.41
N LEU A 311 -3.55 4.66 -8.13
CA LEU A 311 -3.61 4.89 -9.58
C LEU A 311 -3.57 6.37 -9.94
N GLN A 312 -4.19 7.23 -9.12
CA GLN A 312 -4.17 8.68 -9.30
C GLN A 312 -3.06 9.35 -8.46
N ASP A 313 -1.93 8.64 -8.37
CA ASP A 313 -0.66 9.11 -7.82
C ASP A 313 -0.75 9.77 -6.43
N GLY A 314 -1.65 9.25 -5.58
CA GLY A 314 -1.76 9.63 -4.17
C GLY A 314 -2.68 10.82 -3.89
N HIS A 315 -3.33 11.38 -4.92
CA HIS A 315 -4.33 12.43 -4.76
C HIS A 315 -5.69 11.83 -4.42
N TRP A 316 -6.45 12.39 -3.48
CA TRP A 316 -7.79 11.91 -3.16
C TRP A 316 -8.89 12.61 -3.96
N CYS A 317 -8.59 13.77 -4.54
CA CYS A 317 -9.48 14.49 -5.44
C CYS A 317 -8.63 15.20 -6.51
N PRO A 318 -9.25 15.74 -7.58
CA PRO A 318 -8.54 16.58 -8.54
C PRO A 318 -7.84 17.73 -7.80
N PRO A 319 -6.53 17.92 -8.00
CA PRO A 319 -5.84 19.09 -7.46
C PRO A 319 -6.47 20.37 -8.03
N ALA A 320 -6.83 21.30 -7.15
CA ALA A 320 -7.01 22.69 -7.56
C ALA A 320 -5.63 23.32 -7.69
N ASP A 321 -5.45 24.24 -8.65
CA ASP A 321 -4.15 24.88 -8.92
C ASP A 321 -3.47 25.36 -7.63
N GLY A 322 -2.33 24.74 -7.32
CA GLY A 322 -1.46 25.14 -6.21
C GLY A 322 -1.71 24.47 -4.85
N GLU A 323 -2.68 23.56 -4.68
CA GLU A 323 -2.96 23.00 -3.35
C GLU A 323 -2.43 21.57 -3.12
N LYS A 324 -1.49 21.45 -2.15
CA LYS A 324 -1.12 20.19 -1.47
C LYS A 324 -2.31 19.52 -0.74
N THR A 325 -3.46 20.20 -0.60
CA THR A 325 -4.63 19.74 0.16
C THR A 325 -5.28 18.49 -0.45
N SER A 326 -5.05 18.23 -1.73
CA SER A 326 -5.55 17.07 -2.46
C SER A 326 -4.69 15.80 -2.28
N THR A 327 -3.51 15.90 -1.67
CA THR A 327 -2.55 14.78 -1.56
C THR A 327 -2.69 14.04 -0.23
N ILE A 328 -2.76 12.71 -0.29
CA ILE A 328 -2.63 11.81 0.86
C ILE A 328 -1.26 11.12 0.84
N LEU A 329 -0.76 10.76 -0.36
CA LEU A 329 0.53 10.10 -0.55
C LEU A 329 1.32 10.90 -1.59
N SER A 330 2.59 11.19 -1.33
CA SER A 330 3.46 11.75 -2.37
C SER A 330 3.62 10.79 -3.54
N GLU A 331 3.85 11.36 -4.73
CA GLU A 331 4.25 10.60 -5.92
C GLU A 331 5.51 9.75 -5.65
N ASP A 332 6.43 10.24 -4.81
CA ASP A 332 7.61 9.51 -4.36
C ASP A 332 7.25 8.27 -3.55
N TRP A 333 6.29 8.37 -2.63
CA TRP A 333 5.79 7.20 -1.90
C TRP A 333 5.13 6.18 -2.83
N ILE A 334 4.34 6.63 -3.82
CA ILE A 334 3.73 5.74 -4.81
C ILE A 334 4.80 5.01 -5.63
N ARG A 335 5.80 5.75 -6.13
CA ARG A 335 6.92 5.21 -6.89
C ARG A 335 7.73 4.22 -6.07
N ALA A 336 8.07 4.56 -4.82
CA ALA A 336 8.81 3.67 -3.93
C ALA A 336 8.00 2.40 -3.59
N SER A 337 6.69 2.55 -3.34
CA SER A 337 5.79 1.43 -3.05
C SER A 337 5.68 0.42 -4.18
N HIS A 338 5.77 0.90 -5.43
CA HIS A 338 5.69 0.08 -6.64
C HIS A 338 7.06 -0.21 -7.29
N THR A 339 8.15 0.07 -6.58
CA THR A 339 9.48 -0.37 -7.00
C THR A 339 9.69 -1.83 -6.62
N LYS A 340 10.38 -2.58 -7.49
CA LYS A 340 10.72 -3.99 -7.33
C LYS A 340 11.91 -4.15 -6.36
N HIS A 341 11.67 -3.94 -5.07
CA HIS A 341 12.72 -3.92 -4.03
C HIS A 341 13.37 -5.29 -3.80
N VAL A 342 12.56 -6.35 -3.74
CA VAL A 342 13.06 -7.71 -3.48
C VAL A 342 12.22 -8.74 -4.19
N PHE A 343 12.86 -9.80 -4.70
CA PHE A 343 12.16 -10.93 -5.29
C PHE A 343 11.87 -12.00 -4.23
N GLY A 344 10.60 -12.41 -4.11
CA GLY A 344 10.17 -13.47 -3.22
C GLY A 344 9.95 -14.78 -3.96
N ASP A 345 10.92 -15.71 -3.89
CA ASP A 345 10.70 -17.10 -4.34
C ASP A 345 9.93 -17.87 -3.27
N THR A 346 8.64 -18.03 -3.48
CA THR A 346 7.76 -18.75 -2.54
C THR A 346 7.75 -20.25 -2.77
N LYS A 347 8.38 -20.77 -3.83
CA LYS A 347 8.34 -22.18 -4.30
C LYS A 347 6.96 -22.79 -4.48
N ALA A 348 5.89 -22.02 -4.24
CA ALA A 348 4.50 -22.45 -4.25
C ALA A 348 3.74 -21.93 -5.50
N GLY A 349 4.45 -21.41 -6.50
CA GLY A 349 3.86 -20.73 -7.66
C GLY A 349 3.22 -19.38 -7.29
N PHE A 350 3.82 -18.69 -6.32
CA PHE A 350 3.46 -17.32 -5.93
C PHE A 350 4.70 -16.43 -5.93
N ASP A 351 5.66 -16.70 -6.80
CA ASP A 351 6.82 -15.85 -7.01
C ASP A 351 6.38 -14.45 -7.48
N HIS A 352 6.99 -13.42 -6.91
CA HIS A 352 6.68 -12.03 -7.19
C HIS A 352 7.79 -11.12 -6.73
N TRP A 353 7.85 -9.94 -7.34
CA TRP A 353 8.55 -8.82 -6.74
C TRP A 353 7.71 -8.24 -5.60
N TYR A 354 8.36 -7.71 -4.58
CA TYR A 354 7.69 -7.09 -3.44
C TYR A 354 8.16 -5.65 -3.28
N GLY A 355 7.19 -4.77 -2.98
CA GLY A 355 7.40 -3.35 -2.76
C GLY A 355 7.11 -2.98 -1.31
N TYR A 356 6.58 -1.78 -1.07
CA TYR A 356 6.15 -1.39 0.29
C TYR A 356 4.79 -1.98 0.61
N LEU A 357 4.81 -3.24 1.07
CA LEU A 357 3.67 -4.09 1.39
C LEU A 357 2.75 -4.47 0.22
N TRP A 358 3.19 -4.23 -1.02
CA TRP A 358 2.52 -4.63 -2.25
C TRP A 358 3.24 -5.79 -2.92
N SER A 359 2.50 -6.70 -3.55
CA SER A 359 3.01 -7.75 -4.43
C SER A 359 2.93 -7.27 -5.89
N LEU A 360 4.05 -7.35 -6.61
CA LEU A 360 4.22 -6.86 -7.97
C LEU A 360 4.45 -8.04 -8.90
N TYR A 361 3.61 -8.13 -9.91
CA TYR A 361 3.67 -9.16 -10.94
C TYR A 361 4.03 -8.53 -12.27
N ASP A 362 4.99 -9.13 -12.96
CA ASP A 362 5.28 -8.78 -14.33
C ASP A 362 4.07 -9.06 -15.23
N ARG A 363 4.01 -8.38 -16.38
CA ARG A 363 2.98 -8.56 -17.40
C ARG A 363 2.67 -10.01 -17.76
N GLU A 364 3.64 -10.90 -17.71
CA GLU A 364 3.45 -12.33 -17.91
C GLU A 364 3.62 -13.08 -16.60
N TYR A 365 2.56 -13.76 -16.16
CA TYR A 365 2.55 -14.48 -14.90
C TYR A 365 1.90 -15.86 -15.06
N HIS A 366 2.69 -16.92 -14.87
CA HIS A 366 2.30 -18.33 -15.09
C HIS A 366 1.49 -18.59 -16.37
N GLY A 367 1.97 -18.04 -17.51
CA GLY A 367 1.35 -18.23 -18.82
C GLY A 367 0.04 -17.47 -19.02
N VAL A 368 -0.28 -16.51 -18.14
CA VAL A 368 -1.36 -15.53 -18.35
C VAL A 368 -0.74 -14.16 -18.52
N ARG A 369 -1.18 -13.43 -19.55
CA ARG A 369 -0.69 -12.10 -19.88
C ARG A 369 -1.72 -11.04 -19.46
N SER A 370 -1.30 -10.08 -18.64
CA SER A 370 -2.04 -8.84 -18.35
C SER A 370 -1.74 -7.75 -19.40
N ALA A 371 -2.40 -6.60 -19.26
CA ALA A 371 -2.14 -5.43 -20.09
C ALA A 371 -0.71 -4.91 -19.92
N GLY A 372 -0.25 -4.83 -18.66
CA GLY A 372 1.12 -4.57 -18.26
C GLY A 372 1.39 -5.07 -16.84
N ASP A 373 2.30 -4.41 -16.12
CA ASP A 373 2.66 -4.83 -14.76
C ASP A 373 1.46 -4.66 -13.82
N CYS A 374 1.29 -5.61 -12.90
CA CYS A 374 0.15 -5.63 -11.99
C CYS A 374 0.64 -5.51 -10.55
N TRP A 375 0.06 -4.58 -9.79
CA TRP A 375 0.28 -4.51 -8.36
C TRP A 375 -0.92 -5.06 -7.62
N SER A 376 -0.67 -5.72 -6.50
CA SER A 376 -1.73 -6.38 -5.77
C SER A 376 -1.45 -6.52 -4.29
N ALA A 377 -2.53 -6.57 -3.52
CA ALA A 377 -2.54 -6.81 -2.10
C ALA A 377 -3.35 -8.08 -1.82
N PRO A 378 -2.73 -9.27 -1.94
CA PRO A 378 -3.44 -10.54 -1.73
C PRO A 378 -3.73 -10.78 -0.25
N GLY A 379 -4.95 -11.22 0.03
CA GLY A 379 -5.41 -11.63 1.35
C GLY A 379 -5.70 -13.13 1.42
N LEU A 380 -5.64 -13.68 2.63
CA LEU A 380 -6.05 -15.06 2.88
C LEU A 380 -7.48 -15.29 2.38
N GLY A 381 -7.71 -16.43 1.73
CA GLY A 381 -9.03 -16.75 1.22
C GLY A 381 -9.34 -16.18 -0.16
N GLY A 382 -8.40 -15.44 -0.76
CA GLY A 382 -8.57 -14.82 -2.07
C GLY A 382 -9.21 -13.44 -2.03
N GLN A 383 -9.14 -12.75 -0.88
CA GLN A 383 -9.34 -11.30 -0.87
C GLN A 383 -8.27 -10.66 -1.74
N LEU A 384 -8.62 -9.59 -2.44
CA LEU A 384 -7.71 -8.96 -3.37
C LEU A 384 -8.05 -7.48 -3.54
N ILE A 385 -7.02 -6.64 -3.55
CA ILE A 385 -6.98 -5.39 -4.31
C ILE A 385 -5.91 -5.61 -5.38
N ALA A 386 -6.20 -5.29 -6.63
CA ALA A 386 -5.22 -5.31 -7.69
C ALA A 386 -5.42 -4.15 -8.64
N ILE A 387 -4.32 -3.62 -9.17
CA ILE A 387 -4.29 -2.41 -9.98
C ILE A 387 -3.38 -2.60 -11.19
N SER A 388 -3.73 -1.91 -12.27
CA SER A 388 -2.99 -1.88 -13.54
C SER A 388 -3.04 -0.47 -14.09
N LYS A 389 -1.88 0.21 -14.17
CA LYS A 389 -1.81 1.58 -14.72
C LYS A 389 -2.10 1.59 -16.21
N GLU A 390 -1.72 0.54 -16.93
CA GLU A 390 -1.88 0.42 -18.38
C GLU A 390 -3.35 0.36 -18.81
N THR A 391 -4.22 -0.11 -17.92
CA THR A 391 -5.68 -0.13 -18.14
C THR A 391 -6.43 0.84 -17.25
N ASN A 392 -5.70 1.64 -16.45
CA ASN A 392 -6.25 2.54 -15.44
C ASN A 392 -7.37 1.89 -14.61
N ARG A 393 -7.08 0.68 -14.11
CA ARG A 393 -8.10 -0.24 -13.60
C ARG A 393 -7.78 -0.74 -12.19
N VAL A 394 -8.80 -0.74 -11.34
CA VAL A 394 -8.78 -1.34 -10.00
C VAL A 394 -9.75 -2.51 -9.95
N VAL A 395 -9.30 -3.64 -9.43
CA VAL A 395 -10.12 -4.82 -9.16
C VAL A 395 -10.07 -5.13 -7.68
N ALA A 396 -11.22 -5.16 -7.02
CA ALA A 396 -11.36 -5.64 -5.65
C ALA A 396 -12.24 -6.89 -5.61
N VAL A 397 -11.85 -7.86 -4.78
CA VAL A 397 -12.59 -9.11 -4.59
C VAL A 397 -12.73 -9.39 -3.10
N SER A 398 -13.97 -9.65 -2.67
CA SER A 398 -14.26 -10.14 -1.34
C SER A 398 -14.79 -11.58 -1.36
N ARG A 399 -14.30 -12.42 -0.44
CA ARG A 399 -14.66 -13.85 -0.34
C ARG A 399 -14.99 -14.26 1.10
N SER A 400 -15.82 -15.27 1.27
CA SER A 400 -16.04 -15.95 2.55
C SER A 400 -14.95 -16.99 2.81
N LEU A 401 -14.56 -17.18 4.08
CA LEU A 401 -13.61 -18.24 4.44
C LEU A 401 -14.28 -19.63 4.51
N PRO A 402 -13.55 -20.71 4.17
CA PRO A 402 -12.32 -20.75 3.37
C PRO A 402 -12.61 -21.11 1.89
N PRO A 403 -11.81 -20.65 0.92
CA PRO A 403 -11.90 -21.16 -0.43
C PRO A 403 -11.46 -22.63 -0.50
N PRO A 404 -12.12 -23.47 -1.31
CA PRO A 404 -11.69 -24.84 -1.56
C PRO A 404 -10.40 -24.84 -2.40
N ASP A 405 -9.62 -25.91 -2.26
CA ASP A 405 -8.42 -26.37 -2.99
C ASP A 405 -7.48 -25.37 -3.76
N PRO A 406 -6.16 -25.63 -3.84
CA PRO A 406 -5.19 -24.77 -4.56
C PRO A 406 -5.52 -24.45 -6.03
N LYS A 407 -6.19 -25.35 -6.77
CA LYS A 407 -6.53 -25.12 -8.19
C LYS A 407 -7.59 -24.04 -8.33
N THR A 408 -8.58 -24.03 -7.45
CA THR A 408 -9.62 -23.00 -7.39
C THR A 408 -9.00 -21.63 -7.12
N LEU A 409 -7.99 -21.54 -6.24
CA LEU A 409 -7.28 -20.29 -5.95
C LEU A 409 -6.45 -19.79 -7.14
N ILE A 410 -5.73 -20.69 -7.82
CA ILE A 410 -4.98 -20.35 -9.04
C ILE A 410 -5.94 -19.87 -10.13
N HIS A 411 -7.05 -20.57 -10.34
CA HIS A 411 -8.04 -20.18 -11.34
C HIS A 411 -8.64 -18.80 -11.03
N HIS A 412 -9.01 -18.56 -9.77
CA HIS A 412 -9.45 -17.24 -9.29
C HIS A 412 -8.45 -16.13 -9.61
N LYS A 413 -7.15 -16.37 -9.34
CA LYS A 413 -6.09 -15.40 -9.64
C LYS A 413 -6.00 -15.13 -11.14
N LYS A 414 -6.07 -16.16 -11.98
CA LYS A 414 -6.08 -16.00 -13.45
C LYS A 414 -7.28 -15.15 -13.92
N LEU A 415 -8.45 -15.29 -13.30
CA LEU A 415 -9.61 -14.44 -13.61
C LEU A 415 -9.39 -12.99 -13.19
N CYS A 416 -8.79 -12.75 -12.03
CA CYS A 416 -8.45 -11.39 -11.57
C CYS A 416 -7.44 -10.71 -12.53
N ILE A 417 -6.43 -11.44 -12.99
CA ILE A 417 -5.47 -10.93 -13.99
C ILE A 417 -6.18 -10.61 -15.32
N LYS A 418 -7.14 -11.45 -15.74
CA LYS A 418 -7.96 -11.15 -16.93
C LYS A 418 -8.80 -9.89 -16.77
N LEU A 419 -9.35 -9.62 -15.58
CA LEU A 419 -10.07 -8.38 -15.30
C LEU A 419 -9.18 -7.15 -15.49
N LEU A 420 -7.87 -7.25 -15.24
CA LEU A 420 -6.89 -6.18 -15.45
C LEU A 420 -6.38 -6.09 -16.90
N GLY A 421 -6.63 -7.08 -17.74
CA GLY A 421 -6.12 -7.16 -19.12
C GLY A 421 -6.98 -6.43 -20.17
N ASN A 422 -6.42 -6.19 -21.36
CA ASN A 422 -7.08 -5.47 -22.46
C ASN A 422 -8.24 -6.24 -23.13
N THR A 423 -8.46 -7.50 -22.76
CA THR A 423 -9.46 -8.38 -23.40
C THR A 423 -10.89 -8.12 -22.94
N MET A 424 -11.08 -7.22 -21.99
CA MET A 424 -12.38 -6.92 -21.41
C MET A 424 -12.93 -5.62 -22.01
N HIS A 425 -13.94 -5.73 -22.86
CA HIS A 425 -14.65 -4.57 -23.41
C HIS A 425 -15.62 -4.02 -22.36
N TYR A 426 -15.12 -3.14 -21.48
CA TYR A 426 -15.96 -2.38 -20.53
C TYR A 426 -16.55 -1.11 -21.14
N GLN A 427 -16.06 -0.69 -22.31
CA GLN A 427 -16.62 0.44 -23.06
C GLN A 427 -17.88 0.01 -23.85
N PRO A 428 -18.95 0.81 -23.85
CA PRO A 428 -20.07 0.62 -24.77
C PRO A 428 -19.53 0.66 -26.21
N GLN A 429 -19.87 -0.34 -27.03
CA GLN A 429 -19.65 -0.22 -28.46
C GLN A 429 -20.64 0.82 -29.01
N ASN A 430 -20.27 2.10 -28.95
CA ASN A 430 -20.63 3.13 -29.92
C ASN A 430 -19.91 4.48 -29.65
N ALA A 431 -19.37 5.04 -30.75
CA ALA A 431 -18.83 6.39 -30.96
C ALA A 431 -17.37 6.70 -30.55
N ASN A 432 -16.45 6.44 -31.50
CA ASN A 432 -15.33 7.32 -31.86
C ASN A 432 -14.59 8.05 -30.73
N THR A 433 -13.84 7.31 -29.91
CA THR A 433 -12.60 7.83 -29.34
C THR A 433 -11.48 6.87 -29.73
N LYS A 434 -10.71 7.27 -30.76
CA LYS A 434 -9.36 6.73 -30.90
C LYS A 434 -8.62 7.17 -29.64
N SER A 435 -8.39 6.24 -28.72
CA SER A 435 -7.32 6.33 -27.73
C SER A 435 -6.01 6.57 -28.48
N LYS A 436 -5.68 7.84 -28.73
CA LYS A 436 -4.28 8.29 -28.81
C LYS A 436 -3.73 8.25 -27.38
N HIS A 437 -2.41 8.27 -27.24
CA HIS A 437 -1.63 8.07 -26.01
C HIS A 437 -1.21 6.61 -25.75
N GLY A 438 -0.36 6.10 -26.64
CA GLY A 438 0.64 5.13 -26.23
C GLY A 438 1.74 5.85 -25.45
N TYR A 439 1.92 5.52 -24.18
CA TYR A 439 3.15 5.87 -23.47
C TYR A 439 4.26 4.97 -24.00
N GLY A 440 5.25 5.57 -24.66
CA GLY A 440 6.46 4.88 -25.11
C GLY A 440 7.32 4.49 -23.91
N GLY A 441 7.14 3.27 -23.41
CA GLY A 441 8.07 2.66 -22.46
C GLY A 441 9.33 2.21 -23.20
N LEU A 442 10.49 2.47 -22.59
CA LEU A 442 11.77 1.93 -23.06
C LEU A 442 11.67 0.40 -23.23
N PRO A 443 12.24 -0.17 -24.31
CA PRO A 443 12.29 -1.63 -24.46
C PRO A 443 13.04 -2.25 -23.27
N PRO A 444 12.66 -3.44 -22.78
CA PRO A 444 13.26 -4.02 -21.56
C PRO A 444 14.76 -4.29 -21.76
N PRO A 445 15.61 -4.17 -20.72
CA PRO A 445 17.07 -4.32 -20.82
C PRO A 445 17.53 -5.71 -21.26
N TYR A 446 16.68 -6.72 -21.10
CA TYR A 446 16.94 -8.09 -21.49
C TYR A 446 15.73 -8.68 -22.22
N ILE A 447 16.02 -9.48 -23.24
CA ILE A 447 15.03 -10.27 -23.99
C ILE A 447 15.45 -11.73 -24.02
N ARG A 448 14.52 -12.64 -24.27
CA ARG A 448 14.86 -14.04 -24.57
C ARG A 448 15.20 -14.16 -26.05
N ASN A 449 16.36 -14.76 -26.34
CA ASN A 449 16.70 -15.14 -27.71
C ASN A 449 15.85 -16.35 -28.18
N LYS A 450 16.02 -16.76 -29.44
CA LYS A 450 15.29 -17.89 -30.03
C LYS A 450 15.51 -19.23 -29.31
N ASP A 451 16.59 -19.34 -28.54
CA ASP A 451 16.92 -20.52 -27.72
C ASP A 451 16.43 -20.40 -26.27
N GLY A 452 15.65 -19.36 -25.96
CA GLY A 452 15.09 -19.11 -24.64
C GLY A 452 16.09 -18.58 -23.59
N LYS A 453 17.34 -18.28 -23.97
CA LYS A 453 18.33 -17.68 -23.07
C LYS A 453 18.11 -16.18 -22.95
N MET A 454 18.27 -15.64 -21.74
CA MET A 454 18.24 -14.20 -21.50
C MET A 454 19.49 -13.56 -22.10
N VAL A 455 19.30 -12.61 -23.01
CA VAL A 455 20.37 -11.82 -23.64
C VAL A 455 20.04 -10.34 -23.49
N ARG A 456 21.05 -9.47 -23.48
CA ARG A 456 20.80 -8.01 -23.48
C ARG A 456 20.01 -7.62 -24.71
N ASN A 457 19.04 -6.74 -24.53
CA ASN A 457 18.20 -6.26 -25.62
C ASN A 457 18.95 -5.21 -26.45
N PRO A 458 19.20 -5.47 -27.75
CA PRO A 458 19.87 -4.50 -28.62
C PRO A 458 19.11 -3.18 -28.73
N GLU A 459 17.78 -3.21 -28.69
CA GLU A 459 16.94 -1.99 -28.76
C GLU A 459 17.07 -1.15 -27.49
N TYR A 460 17.25 -1.79 -26.33
CA TYR A 460 17.54 -1.08 -25.08
C TYR A 460 18.94 -0.48 -25.08
N ILE A 461 19.93 -1.22 -25.61
CA ILE A 461 21.31 -0.70 -25.74
C ILE A 461 21.32 0.52 -26.66
N ALA A 462 20.66 0.45 -27.83
CA ALA A 462 20.55 1.57 -28.76
C ALA A 462 19.86 2.79 -28.13
N ALA A 463 18.75 2.57 -27.42
CA ALA A 463 18.05 3.63 -26.70
C ALA A 463 18.92 4.28 -25.60
N MET A 464 19.77 3.49 -24.92
CA MET A 464 20.70 4.01 -23.90
C MET A 464 21.91 4.72 -24.53
N THR A 465 22.33 4.35 -25.73
CA THR A 465 23.40 5.05 -26.47
C THR A 465 22.92 6.43 -26.95
N GLU A 466 21.69 6.55 -27.47
CA GLU A 466 21.10 7.86 -27.83
C GLU A 466 20.95 8.79 -26.61
N VAL A 467 20.59 8.25 -25.45
CA VAL A 467 20.51 9.02 -24.19
C VAL A 467 21.91 9.45 -23.72
N SER A 468 22.93 8.61 -23.91
CA SER A 468 24.32 8.94 -23.55
C SER A 468 24.96 9.96 -24.49
N ASP A 469 24.59 9.97 -25.77
CA ASP A 469 25.06 10.97 -26.75
C ASP A 469 24.39 12.33 -26.55
N GLY A 470 23.14 12.35 -26.08
CA GLY A 470 22.44 13.58 -25.66
C GLY A 470 23.08 14.25 -24.43
N LEU A 471 23.68 13.49 -23.52
CA LEU A 471 24.33 13.99 -22.29
C LEU A 471 25.76 14.50 -22.52
N ASN A 472 26.39 14.23 -23.67
CA ASN A 472 27.77 14.64 -23.98
C ASN A 472 27.88 15.98 -24.74
N SER A 473 26.79 16.73 -24.93
CA SER A 473 26.78 17.98 -25.72
C SER A 473 26.67 19.28 -24.91
N SER A 474 26.85 19.26 -23.58
CA SER A 474 26.94 20.46 -22.75
C SER A 474 28.24 20.51 -21.93
N ASP A 475 29.22 21.25 -22.47
CA ASP A 475 30.40 21.91 -21.87
C ASP A 475 31.26 21.23 -20.77
N MET A 476 32.38 20.64 -21.26
CA MET A 476 33.80 20.92 -20.95
C MET A 476 34.41 20.76 -19.53
N GLY A 477 35.43 19.89 -19.44
CA GLY A 477 36.50 19.95 -18.42
C GLY A 477 37.48 18.76 -18.51
N GLY A 478 38.69 18.99 -19.01
CA GLY A 478 39.66 17.95 -19.38
C GLY A 478 40.26 17.11 -18.24
N GLY A 479 40.69 15.89 -18.59
CA GLY A 479 41.52 15.01 -17.77
C GLY A 479 41.77 13.66 -18.45
N ARG A 480 42.98 13.45 -18.95
CA ARG A 480 43.45 12.18 -19.57
C ARG A 480 43.64 11.06 -18.53
N LEU A 481 43.70 9.84 -19.08
CA LEU A 481 44.41 8.60 -18.66
C LEU A 481 43.43 7.47 -18.29
N ALA A 482 43.59 6.22 -18.70
CA ALA A 482 44.46 5.56 -19.67
C ALA A 482 43.86 4.17 -19.90
N MET A 483 43.93 3.67 -21.13
CA MET A 483 43.63 2.28 -21.45
C MET A 483 44.65 1.35 -20.76
N ALA A 484 44.14 0.27 -20.18
CA ALA A 484 44.89 -0.96 -19.95
C ALA A 484 44.08 -2.11 -20.57
N GLU A 485 44.50 -2.53 -21.76
CA GLU A 485 44.22 -3.85 -22.31
C GLU A 485 44.92 -4.89 -21.42
N VAL A 486 44.25 -5.99 -21.05
CA VAL A 486 44.84 -7.34 -21.05
C VAL A 486 43.74 -8.38 -21.29
N ASP A 487 43.85 -9.00 -22.46
CA ASP A 487 43.56 -10.38 -22.91
C ASP A 487 42.63 -11.33 -22.15
N GLU A 488 41.76 -11.92 -22.97
CA GLU A 488 41.18 -13.26 -22.84
C GLU A 488 42.27 -14.34 -23.00
N HIS A 489 42.34 -15.33 -22.10
CA HIS A 489 42.44 -16.74 -22.49
C HIS A 489 42.28 -17.74 -21.32
N LYS A 490 41.34 -18.67 -21.53
CA LYS A 490 41.36 -20.13 -21.29
C LYS A 490 41.72 -20.72 -19.91
N GLU A 491 40.83 -21.63 -19.47
CA GLU A 491 41.02 -23.04 -19.01
C GLU A 491 39.86 -23.35 -18.03
N GLU A 492 38.90 -24.23 -18.36
CA GLU A 492 38.93 -25.69 -18.20
C GLU A 492 39.59 -26.16 -16.88
N GLU A 493 38.79 -26.26 -15.82
CA GLU A 493 38.47 -27.50 -15.08
C GLU A 493 37.26 -27.30 -14.14
#